data_AF-A0A7K2NLQ3-F1
#
_entry.id   AF-A0A7K2NLQ3-F1
#
_cell.length_a   1.000
_cell.length_b   1.000
_cell.length_c   1.000
_cell.angle_alpha   90.00
_cell.angle_beta   90.00
_cell.angle_gamma   90.00
#
_symmetry.space_group_name_H-M   'P 1'
#
loop_
_entity.id
_entity.type
_entity.pdbx_description
1 polymer ?
#
loop_
_entity_poly.entity_id
_entity_poly.type
_entity_poly.pdbx_seq_one_letter_code
_entity_poly.pdbx_strand_id
1 'polypeptide(L)'
;MTRRSWTFRTAATTVAFAAAAATFSAAGVAQADSPSRPEAVDRHDPSPDKTTRSHDLKGPLSDTQAAQREEALKQVISGNASVKKKDGSNVVQLKSKKGDAKYVELGREKTDKIFTILVEFGDKVDSRYGGDAGPLHNEIAKPNRKTDNSTAWQEDYDQEHFQDLYFGSGKGVNSVKTYYEKQSSGRYSVDGEVSDWVKVPYNEARYGSNKCDPDNCAWYAVQDGVTAWVADQKAAGRTDAQIKSQLTQYDQWDRYDFDGDGDFNEPDGYIDHFQIVHAGEDESAGGGAQGEDAIWAHRWYAFGTDAGATGPADNKLGGTQIGDTGIWVGDYTIQPENGGLGVYAHEY
;
A
#
# COMPACT_ATOMS: atom_id res chain seq x y z
N MET A 1 -1.13 -32.97 45.91
CA MET A 1 0.33 -32.71 45.86
C MET A 1 0.99 -33.81 45.06
N THR A 2 1.39 -33.54 43.82
CA THR A 2 2.50 -34.20 43.11
C THR A 2 2.68 -33.47 41.77
N ARG A 3 3.72 -32.64 41.69
CA ARG A 3 4.17 -32.00 40.45
C ARG A 3 4.89 -33.03 39.59
N ARG A 4 4.61 -33.08 38.29
CA ARG A 4 5.47 -33.75 37.30
C ARG A 4 5.80 -32.77 36.18
N SER A 5 7.05 -32.34 36.17
CA SER A 5 7.70 -31.55 35.14
C SER A 5 8.04 -32.44 33.94
N TRP A 6 7.73 -31.98 32.73
CA TRP A 6 8.26 -32.58 31.50
C TRP A 6 9.20 -31.57 30.83
N THR A 7 10.47 -31.96 30.78
CA THR A 7 11.57 -31.26 30.13
C THR A 7 11.52 -31.54 28.63
N PHE A 8 11.40 -30.48 27.83
CA PHE A 8 11.57 -30.55 26.38
C PHE A 8 13.05 -30.72 26.05
N ARG A 9 13.39 -31.77 25.28
CA ARG A 9 14.69 -31.95 24.64
C ARG A 9 14.64 -31.25 23.29
N THR A 10 15.44 -30.20 23.15
CA THR A 10 15.74 -29.51 21.89
C THR A 10 16.68 -30.38 21.07
N ALA A 11 16.24 -30.84 19.91
CA ALA A 11 17.10 -31.40 18.87
C ALA A 11 17.33 -30.31 17.82
N ALA A 12 18.54 -29.76 17.80
CA ALA A 12 18.99 -28.85 16.76
C ALA A 12 19.43 -29.68 15.55
N THR A 13 18.80 -29.48 14.40
CA THR A 13 19.23 -30.05 13.13
C THR A 13 19.87 -28.93 12.30
N THR A 14 21.19 -28.90 12.31
CA THR A 14 22.03 -28.07 11.44
C THR A 14 22.03 -28.68 10.03
N VAL A 15 21.49 -27.94 9.05
CA VAL A 15 21.61 -28.28 7.63
C VAL A 15 22.72 -27.43 7.04
N ALA A 16 23.81 -28.09 6.61
CA ALA A 16 24.92 -27.46 5.91
C ALA A 16 24.63 -27.38 4.41
N PHE A 17 24.63 -26.17 3.84
CA PHE A 17 24.62 -25.95 2.40
C PHE A 17 26.04 -26.08 1.85
N ALA A 18 26.25 -27.05 0.96
CA ALA A 18 27.51 -27.22 0.22
C ALA A 18 27.52 -26.27 -0.99
N ALA A 19 28.53 -25.40 -1.05
CA ALA A 19 28.82 -24.53 -2.18
C ALA A 19 29.50 -25.33 -3.30
N ALA A 20 28.93 -25.31 -4.51
CA ALA A 20 29.55 -25.83 -5.71
C ALA A 20 30.37 -24.71 -6.39
N ALA A 21 31.70 -24.85 -6.33
CA ALA A 21 32.63 -24.01 -7.08
C ALA A 21 32.70 -24.49 -8.55
N ALA A 22 32.48 -23.58 -9.49
CA ALA A 22 32.77 -23.78 -10.90
C ALA A 22 33.89 -22.82 -11.31
N THR A 23 35.08 -23.36 -11.51
CA THR A 23 36.22 -22.68 -12.15
C THR A 23 36.10 -22.77 -13.67
N PHE A 24 36.17 -21.64 -14.37
CA PHE A 24 36.61 -21.58 -15.77
C PHE A 24 37.41 -20.29 -16.06
N SER A 25 38.67 -20.51 -16.42
CA SER A 25 39.56 -19.83 -17.39
C SER A 25 39.69 -18.30 -17.42
N ALA A 26 40.93 -17.87 -17.16
CA ALA A 26 41.47 -16.54 -17.44
C ALA A 26 41.51 -16.23 -18.94
N ALA A 27 41.01 -15.04 -19.31
CA ALA A 27 41.36 -14.32 -20.53
C ALA A 27 41.78 -12.89 -20.14
N GLY A 28 42.87 -12.42 -20.75
CA GLY A 28 43.66 -11.27 -20.29
C GLY A 28 42.90 -9.94 -20.16
N VAL A 29 43.22 -9.21 -19.09
CA VAL A 29 42.78 -7.84 -18.87
C VAL A 29 43.72 -6.92 -19.64
N ALA A 30 43.22 -6.31 -20.72
CA ALA A 30 43.84 -5.10 -21.25
C ALA A 30 43.54 -3.95 -20.27
N GLN A 31 44.58 -3.34 -19.69
CA GLN A 31 44.44 -2.10 -18.94
C GLN A 31 44.06 -0.98 -19.91
N ALA A 32 42.82 -0.51 -19.84
CA ALA A 32 42.43 0.77 -20.40
C ALA A 32 42.61 1.85 -19.31
N ASP A 33 43.24 2.96 -19.70
CA ASP A 33 43.48 4.14 -18.88
C ASP A 33 42.20 4.59 -18.15
N SER A 34 42.36 4.95 -16.87
CA SER A 34 41.27 5.51 -16.07
C SER A 34 40.95 6.92 -16.57
N PRO A 35 39.73 7.21 -17.07
CA PRO A 35 39.33 8.59 -17.29
C PRO A 35 39.09 9.26 -15.93
N SER A 36 39.38 10.56 -15.85
CA SER A 36 39.08 11.41 -14.70
C SER A 36 37.64 11.21 -14.26
N ARG A 37 37.44 10.87 -12.98
CA ARG A 37 36.13 10.73 -12.35
C ARG A 37 35.34 12.02 -12.59
N PRO A 38 34.18 11.99 -13.27
CA PRO A 38 33.30 13.15 -13.30
C PRO A 38 32.90 13.52 -11.87
N GLU A 39 32.57 14.79 -11.64
CA GLU A 39 32.00 15.27 -10.38
C GLU A 39 30.93 14.29 -9.88
N ALA A 40 30.89 14.08 -8.57
CA ALA A 40 29.93 13.15 -7.98
C ALA A 40 28.51 13.57 -8.41
N VAL A 41 27.90 12.75 -9.27
CA VAL A 41 26.47 12.84 -9.57
C VAL A 41 25.76 12.65 -8.25
N ASP A 42 24.92 13.60 -7.86
CA ASP A 42 24.12 13.50 -6.66
C ASP A 42 23.09 12.40 -6.94
N ARG A 43 23.35 11.22 -6.39
CA ARG A 43 22.38 10.13 -6.38
C ARG A 43 21.58 10.31 -5.11
N HIS A 44 20.42 10.93 -5.23
CA HIS A 44 19.36 10.77 -4.25
C HIS A 44 18.80 9.35 -4.38
N ASP A 45 19.61 8.36 -3.96
CA ASP A 45 19.03 7.08 -3.54
C ASP A 45 18.14 7.40 -2.32
N PRO A 46 16.92 6.84 -2.22
CA PRO A 46 16.09 6.99 -1.03
C PRO A 46 16.94 6.61 0.19
N SER A 47 16.92 7.48 1.20
CA SER A 47 18.01 7.61 2.17
C SER A 47 18.48 6.25 2.75
N PRO A 48 19.80 5.99 2.86
CA PRO A 48 20.33 4.83 3.58
C PRO A 48 20.27 5.04 5.11
N ASP A 49 19.43 5.94 5.62
CA ASP A 49 19.46 6.36 7.00
C ASP A 49 19.11 5.25 7.99
N LYS A 50 19.81 5.29 9.12
CA LYS A 50 19.88 4.24 10.15
C LYS A 50 18.58 4.04 10.95
N THR A 51 17.47 4.56 10.47
CA THR A 51 16.12 4.36 11.01
C THR A 51 15.31 3.63 9.95
N THR A 52 15.11 2.33 10.14
CA THR A 52 14.16 1.54 9.34
C THR A 52 12.75 1.99 9.74
N ARG A 53 12.28 3.11 9.18
CA ARG A 53 10.84 3.41 9.19
C ARG A 53 10.15 2.32 8.39
N SER A 54 9.11 1.75 8.98
CA SER A 54 8.37 0.65 8.36
C SER A 54 7.36 1.22 7.38
N HIS A 55 7.36 0.72 6.14
CA HIS A 55 6.39 1.09 5.11
C HIS A 55 5.15 0.18 5.11
N ASP A 56 5.21 -1.00 5.75
CA ASP A 56 4.03 -1.85 5.98
C ASP A 56 3.61 -1.77 7.45
N LEU A 57 2.70 -0.84 7.73
CA LEU A 57 2.24 -0.55 9.07
C LEU A 57 1.02 -1.41 9.43
N LYS A 58 0.96 -1.82 10.69
CA LYS A 58 -0.05 -2.77 11.17
C LYS A 58 -1.43 -2.13 11.29
N GLY A 59 -2.42 -2.81 10.74
CA GLY A 59 -3.83 -2.58 11.01
C GLY A 59 -4.37 -3.44 12.15
N PRO A 60 -5.68 -3.38 12.43
CA PRO A 60 -6.32 -4.02 13.58
C PRO A 60 -6.22 -5.55 13.55
N LEU A 61 -6.20 -6.15 12.35
CA LEU A 61 -6.19 -7.61 12.17
C LEU A 61 -4.92 -8.15 11.50
N SER A 62 -3.92 -7.32 11.21
CA SER A 62 -2.71 -7.73 10.47
C SER A 62 -1.97 -8.91 11.11
N ASP A 63 -1.68 -8.83 12.42
CA ASP A 63 -0.99 -9.91 13.13
C ASP A 63 -1.83 -11.19 13.19
N THR A 64 -3.14 -11.02 13.33
CA THR A 64 -4.11 -12.12 13.36
C THR A 64 -4.15 -12.83 12.01
N GLN A 65 -4.24 -12.09 10.91
CA GLN A 65 -4.25 -12.63 9.55
C GLN A 65 -2.92 -13.33 9.22
N ALA A 66 -1.77 -12.72 9.55
CA ALA A 66 -0.46 -13.30 9.32
C ALA A 66 -0.29 -14.64 10.06
N ALA A 67 -0.66 -14.69 11.34
CA ALA A 67 -0.59 -15.92 12.14
C ALA A 67 -1.50 -17.03 11.59
N GLN A 68 -2.70 -16.67 11.12
CA GLN A 68 -3.64 -17.61 10.52
C GLN A 68 -3.13 -18.16 9.20
N ARG A 69 -2.58 -17.30 8.35
CA ARG A 69 -2.00 -17.70 7.07
C ARG A 69 -0.81 -18.61 7.27
N GLU A 70 0.06 -18.31 8.23
CA GLU A 70 1.18 -19.17 8.60
C GLU A 70 0.70 -20.55 9.09
N GLU A 71 -0.32 -20.59 9.96
CA GLU A 71 -0.92 -21.84 10.43
C GLU A 71 -1.51 -22.65 9.26
N ALA A 72 -2.33 -22.03 8.41
CA ALA A 72 -2.95 -22.67 7.26
C ALA A 72 -1.91 -23.27 6.30
N LEU A 73 -0.84 -22.53 5.99
CA LEU A 73 0.26 -23.05 5.19
C LEU A 73 0.94 -24.25 5.84
N LYS A 74 1.24 -24.19 7.15
CA LYS A 74 1.83 -25.32 7.88
C LYS A 74 0.93 -26.56 7.85
N GLN A 75 -0.38 -26.40 8.01
CA GLN A 75 -1.34 -27.51 7.98
C GLN A 75 -1.44 -28.12 6.57
N VAL A 76 -1.43 -27.30 5.52
CA VAL A 76 -1.43 -27.78 4.13
C VAL A 76 -0.14 -28.52 3.80
N ILE A 77 1.02 -27.95 4.13
CA ILE A 77 2.33 -28.56 3.86
C ILE A 77 2.50 -29.89 4.60
N SER A 78 1.97 -30.00 5.82
CA SER A 78 2.01 -31.24 6.60
C SER A 78 0.96 -32.28 6.19
N GLY A 79 0.05 -31.95 5.26
CA GLY A 79 -1.04 -32.84 4.82
C GLY A 79 -2.20 -32.96 5.81
N ASN A 80 -2.23 -32.13 6.86
CA ASN A 80 -3.27 -32.13 7.89
C ASN A 80 -4.51 -31.33 7.48
N ALA A 81 -4.39 -30.42 6.51
CA ALA A 81 -5.49 -29.69 5.90
C ALA A 81 -5.35 -29.72 4.36
N SER A 82 -6.47 -29.54 3.67
CA SER A 82 -6.51 -29.41 2.21
C SER A 82 -7.04 -28.05 1.80
N VAL A 83 -6.47 -27.51 0.73
CA VAL A 83 -6.98 -26.32 0.06
C VAL A 83 -8.24 -26.71 -0.72
N LYS A 84 -9.28 -25.89 -0.59
CA LYS A 84 -10.52 -26.02 -1.36
C LYS A 84 -10.74 -24.74 -2.16
N LYS A 85 -11.27 -24.88 -3.37
CA LYS A 85 -11.75 -23.72 -4.12
C LYS A 85 -13.14 -23.36 -3.62
N LYS A 86 -13.32 -22.14 -3.12
CA LYS A 86 -14.61 -21.58 -2.71
C LYS A 86 -14.73 -20.20 -3.35
N ASP A 87 -15.77 -20.01 -4.17
CA ASP A 87 -16.15 -18.74 -4.81
C ASP A 87 -15.03 -17.99 -5.57
N GLY A 88 -14.03 -18.72 -6.08
CA GLY A 88 -12.90 -18.14 -6.81
C GLY A 88 -11.59 -18.06 -6.02
N SER A 89 -11.66 -18.31 -4.71
CA SER A 89 -10.54 -18.28 -3.78
C SER A 89 -10.06 -19.68 -3.39
N ASN A 90 -8.78 -19.79 -3.07
CA ASN A 90 -8.18 -21.00 -2.51
C ASN A 90 -8.19 -20.89 -0.99
N VAL A 91 -9.07 -21.64 -0.33
CA VAL A 91 -9.40 -21.48 1.08
C VAL A 91 -9.02 -22.73 1.87
N VAL A 92 -8.53 -22.53 3.10
CA VAL A 92 -8.28 -23.57 4.09
C VAL A 92 -9.16 -23.35 5.30
N GLN A 93 -9.89 -24.40 5.70
CA GLN A 93 -10.63 -24.40 6.95
C GLN A 93 -9.72 -24.85 8.10
N LEU A 94 -9.47 -23.96 9.05
CA LEU A 94 -8.80 -24.23 10.31
C LEU A 94 -9.80 -24.64 11.39
N LYS A 95 -9.32 -25.41 12.37
CA LYS A 95 -10.12 -25.75 13.55
C LYS A 95 -10.03 -24.61 14.56
N SER A 96 -11.16 -23.99 14.90
CA SER A 96 -11.19 -23.04 16.03
C SER A 96 -11.23 -23.76 17.37
N LYS A 97 -10.56 -23.18 18.38
CA LYS A 97 -10.70 -23.62 19.78
C LYS A 97 -12.12 -23.43 20.32
N LYS A 98 -12.91 -22.56 19.72
CA LYS A 98 -14.30 -22.26 20.11
C LYS A 98 -15.34 -23.15 19.43
N GLY A 99 -14.92 -24.01 18.50
CA GLY A 99 -15.82 -24.93 17.77
C GLY A 99 -16.31 -24.39 16.43
N ASP A 100 -16.22 -23.08 16.19
CA ASP A 100 -16.61 -22.46 14.93
C ASP A 100 -15.62 -22.80 13.80
N ALA A 101 -16.12 -22.83 12.57
CA ALA A 101 -15.26 -22.88 11.40
C ALA A 101 -14.45 -21.58 11.32
N LYS A 102 -13.24 -21.68 10.79
CA LYS A 102 -12.39 -20.53 10.53
C LYS A 102 -11.76 -20.73 9.17
N TYR A 103 -11.94 -19.79 8.26
CA TYR A 103 -11.40 -19.91 6.92
C TYR A 103 -10.21 -18.99 6.74
N VAL A 104 -9.27 -19.43 5.91
CA VAL A 104 -8.07 -18.69 5.58
C VAL A 104 -7.84 -18.79 4.08
N GLU A 105 -7.84 -17.65 3.42
CA GLU A 105 -7.50 -17.54 2.01
C GLU A 105 -5.98 -17.65 1.82
N LEU A 106 -5.55 -18.62 1.00
CA LEU A 106 -4.14 -18.86 0.69
C LEU A 106 -3.73 -18.38 -0.71
N GLY A 107 -4.70 -18.13 -1.59
CA GLY A 107 -4.42 -17.62 -2.91
C GLY A 107 -5.68 -17.22 -3.67
N ARG A 108 -5.50 -16.29 -4.61
CA ARG A 108 -6.54 -15.71 -5.45
C ARG A 108 -6.06 -15.73 -6.90
N GLU A 109 -6.96 -16.01 -7.82
CA GLU A 109 -6.71 -15.92 -9.26
C GLU A 109 -7.80 -15.03 -9.88
N LYS A 110 -7.60 -13.71 -9.82
CA LYS A 110 -8.62 -12.72 -10.22
C LYS A 110 -7.99 -11.39 -10.62
N THR A 111 -8.84 -10.48 -11.06
CA THR A 111 -8.54 -9.06 -11.21
C THR A 111 -9.18 -8.30 -10.06
N ASP A 112 -8.38 -7.68 -9.21
CA ASP A 112 -8.88 -6.80 -8.16
C ASP A 112 -9.07 -5.38 -8.67
N LYS A 113 -9.95 -4.62 -8.01
CA LYS A 113 -10.20 -3.23 -8.34
C LYS A 113 -9.52 -2.30 -7.34
N ILE A 114 -8.86 -1.27 -7.86
CA ILE A 114 -8.21 -0.22 -7.09
C ILE A 114 -8.98 1.08 -7.28
N PHE A 115 -9.31 1.74 -6.17
CA PHE A 115 -9.86 3.09 -6.18
C PHE A 115 -8.79 4.08 -5.72
N THR A 116 -8.34 4.94 -6.63
CA THR A 116 -7.26 5.91 -6.37
C THR A 116 -7.79 7.33 -6.37
N ILE A 117 -7.38 8.13 -5.38
CA ILE A 117 -7.63 9.57 -5.32
C ILE A 117 -6.31 10.32 -5.37
N LEU A 118 -6.21 11.32 -6.25
CA LEU A 118 -5.09 12.23 -6.32
C LEU A 118 -5.35 13.42 -5.37
N VAL A 119 -4.42 13.74 -4.48
CA VAL A 119 -4.60 14.71 -3.40
C VAL A 119 -3.53 15.81 -3.48
N GLU A 120 -3.97 17.04 -3.71
CA GLU A 120 -3.13 18.22 -3.56
C GLU A 120 -3.47 19.01 -2.31
N PHE A 121 -2.53 19.80 -1.82
CA PHE A 121 -2.62 20.41 -0.50
C PHE A 121 -3.11 21.86 -0.53
N GLY A 122 -3.78 22.26 0.55
CA GLY A 122 -4.29 23.60 0.74
C GLY A 122 -3.29 24.53 1.42
N ASP A 123 -3.81 25.65 1.90
CA ASP A 123 -3.03 26.72 2.53
C ASP A 123 -3.28 26.86 4.04
N LYS A 124 -4.23 26.10 4.61
CA LYS A 124 -4.46 26.15 6.05
C LYS A 124 -3.29 25.50 6.77
N VAL A 125 -2.75 26.23 7.73
CA VAL A 125 -1.66 25.76 8.59
C VAL A 125 -2.25 25.32 9.92
N ASP A 126 -1.96 24.08 10.31
CA ASP A 126 -2.18 23.63 11.67
C ASP A 126 -1.00 24.06 12.54
N SER A 127 -1.27 24.87 13.55
CA SER A 127 -0.24 25.46 14.42
C SER A 127 0.60 24.42 15.17
N ARG A 128 0.15 23.16 15.27
CA ARG A 128 0.91 22.07 15.89
C ARG A 128 2.11 21.65 15.03
N TYR A 129 1.97 21.73 13.72
CA TYR A 129 2.95 21.23 12.75
C TYR A 129 3.68 22.36 12.02
N GLY A 130 2.98 23.46 11.71
CA GLY A 130 3.53 24.57 10.93
C GLY A 130 3.63 24.21 9.45
N GLY A 131 4.78 24.48 8.84
CA GLY A 131 5.06 24.19 7.44
C GLY A 131 4.57 25.28 6.48
N ASP A 132 5.07 25.20 5.24
CA ASP A 132 4.68 26.09 4.14
C ASP A 132 3.36 25.61 3.51
N ALA A 133 2.67 26.49 2.76
CA ALA A 133 1.45 26.13 2.05
C ALA A 133 1.72 25.14 0.91
N GLY A 134 0.71 24.35 0.54
CA GLY A 134 0.81 23.37 -0.54
C GLY A 134 1.62 22.12 -0.16
N PRO A 135 2.22 21.43 -1.14
CA PRO A 135 2.28 21.82 -2.56
C PRO A 135 0.97 21.54 -3.31
N LEU A 136 0.78 22.23 -4.44
CA LEU A 136 -0.12 21.78 -5.48
C LEU A 136 0.58 20.75 -6.37
N HIS A 137 -0.18 19.94 -7.10
CA HIS A 137 0.43 19.05 -8.09
C HIS A 137 1.16 19.87 -9.17
N ASN A 138 2.15 19.26 -9.82
CA ASN A 138 3.05 19.89 -10.80
C ASN A 138 3.94 21.02 -10.24
N GLU A 139 4.10 21.13 -8.91
CA GLU A 139 5.00 22.11 -8.29
C GLU A 139 6.40 21.54 -7.96
N ILE A 140 6.66 20.26 -8.27
CA ILE A 140 7.99 19.66 -8.14
C ILE A 140 8.98 20.36 -9.07
N ALA A 141 10.07 20.87 -8.51
CA ALA A 141 11.06 21.62 -9.26
C ALA A 141 11.75 20.74 -10.31
N LYS A 142 11.81 21.23 -11.56
CA LYS A 142 12.50 20.54 -12.65
C LYS A 142 13.99 20.32 -12.29
N PRO A 143 14.46 19.06 -12.21
CA PRO A 143 15.82 18.77 -11.77
C PRO A 143 16.85 19.16 -12.84
N ASN A 144 18.01 19.63 -12.40
CA ASN A 144 19.15 19.85 -13.29
C ASN A 144 19.78 18.49 -13.63
N ARG A 145 19.53 17.99 -14.85
CA ARG A 145 20.01 16.67 -15.32
C ARG A 145 21.54 16.48 -15.36
N LYS A 146 22.33 17.54 -15.15
CA LYS A 146 23.79 17.43 -14.99
C LYS A 146 24.20 16.96 -13.59
N THR A 147 23.38 17.26 -12.59
CA THR A 147 23.65 16.99 -11.17
C THR A 147 22.68 16.00 -10.57
N ASP A 148 21.45 15.92 -11.10
CA ASP A 148 20.38 15.02 -10.67
C ASP A 148 19.75 14.32 -11.88
N ASN A 149 20.09 13.04 -12.03
CA ASN A 149 19.51 12.14 -13.02
C ASN A 149 18.63 11.04 -12.40
N SER A 150 18.38 11.10 -11.09
CA SER A 150 17.62 10.11 -10.32
C SER A 150 16.18 10.55 -10.08
N THR A 151 15.93 11.86 -9.92
CA THR A 151 14.57 12.36 -9.66
C THR A 151 13.69 12.14 -10.89
N ALA A 152 12.66 11.29 -10.73
CA ALA A 152 11.60 11.17 -11.70
C ALA A 152 10.89 12.53 -11.79
N TRP A 153 10.80 13.07 -13.01
CA TRP A 153 10.18 14.37 -13.24
C TRP A 153 9.60 14.43 -14.65
N GLN A 154 8.36 14.88 -14.76
CA GLN A 154 7.72 15.30 -16.00
C GLN A 154 7.00 16.64 -15.78
N GLU A 155 6.55 17.25 -16.88
CA GLU A 155 5.93 18.59 -16.84
C GLU A 155 4.50 18.58 -16.32
N ASP A 156 3.78 17.48 -16.51
CA ASP A 156 2.37 17.36 -16.14
C ASP A 156 2.05 15.95 -15.60
N TYR A 157 1.70 15.85 -14.32
CA TYR A 157 1.24 14.68 -13.59
C TYR A 157 -0.29 14.71 -13.50
N ASP A 158 -0.95 14.60 -14.65
CA ASP A 158 -2.41 14.60 -14.74
C ASP A 158 -3.04 13.24 -14.39
N GLN A 159 -4.37 13.19 -14.35
CA GLN A 159 -5.12 11.96 -14.11
C GLN A 159 -4.79 10.86 -15.14
N GLU A 160 -4.58 11.22 -16.40
CA GLU A 160 -4.28 10.26 -17.48
C GLU A 160 -2.94 9.57 -17.24
N HIS A 161 -1.91 10.32 -16.81
CA HIS A 161 -0.62 9.77 -16.42
C HIS A 161 -0.76 8.67 -15.38
N PHE A 162 -1.49 8.93 -14.29
CA PHE A 162 -1.66 7.94 -13.22
C PHE A 162 -2.55 6.77 -13.67
N GLN A 163 -3.59 7.02 -14.48
CA GLN A 163 -4.42 5.96 -15.05
C GLN A 163 -3.55 5.00 -15.89
N ASP A 164 -2.61 5.52 -16.67
CA ASP A 164 -1.65 4.73 -17.44
C ASP A 164 -0.60 4.03 -16.55
N LEU A 165 -0.10 4.70 -15.51
CA LEU A 165 0.85 4.14 -14.56
C LEU A 165 0.27 2.93 -13.81
N TYR A 166 -1.00 3.02 -13.40
CA TYR A 166 -1.67 1.92 -12.73
C TYR A 166 -2.16 0.85 -13.70
N PHE A 167 -2.88 1.25 -14.74
CA PHE A 167 -3.74 0.34 -15.50
C PHE A 167 -3.42 0.27 -16.99
N GLY A 168 -2.38 0.98 -17.43
CA GLY A 168 -1.87 0.88 -18.80
C GLY A 168 -1.63 -0.57 -19.18
N SER A 169 -1.94 -0.94 -20.41
CA SER A 169 -1.91 -2.35 -20.84
C SER A 169 -1.35 -2.52 -22.24
N GLY A 170 -0.94 -3.74 -22.57
CA GLY A 170 -0.39 -4.09 -23.87
C GLY A 170 1.11 -4.34 -23.86
N LYS A 171 1.63 -4.76 -25.01
CA LYS A 171 3.01 -5.22 -25.14
C LYS A 171 3.99 -4.06 -24.96
N GLY A 172 4.86 -4.16 -23.97
CA GLY A 172 5.90 -3.17 -23.70
C GLY A 172 5.46 -2.00 -22.82
N VAL A 173 4.21 -2.02 -22.33
CA VAL A 173 3.72 -1.05 -21.35
C VAL A 173 4.16 -1.48 -19.95
N ASN A 174 4.74 -0.54 -19.19
CA ASN A 174 5.13 -0.74 -17.81
C ASN A 174 4.11 -0.03 -16.91
N SER A 175 3.27 -0.81 -16.23
CA SER A 175 2.25 -0.33 -15.30
C SER A 175 2.14 -1.30 -14.12
N VAL A 176 1.43 -0.90 -13.07
CA VAL A 176 1.16 -1.79 -11.92
C VAL A 176 0.44 -3.05 -12.41
N LYS A 177 -0.52 -2.90 -13.32
CA LYS A 177 -1.21 -3.99 -14.00
C LYS A 177 -0.26 -4.94 -14.72
N THR A 178 0.57 -4.46 -15.64
CA THR A 178 1.45 -5.35 -16.40
C THR A 178 2.56 -5.95 -15.53
N TYR A 179 2.97 -5.26 -14.47
CA TYR A 179 3.87 -5.81 -13.46
C TYR A 179 3.23 -7.03 -12.77
N TYR A 180 2.03 -6.90 -12.22
CA TYR A 180 1.34 -7.98 -11.52
C TYR A 180 0.92 -9.13 -12.43
N GLU A 181 0.50 -8.85 -13.67
CA GLU A 181 0.26 -9.89 -14.67
C GLU A 181 1.54 -10.69 -14.98
N LYS A 182 2.69 -10.01 -15.09
CA LYS A 182 3.97 -10.67 -15.34
C LYS A 182 4.44 -11.48 -14.14
N GLN A 183 4.44 -10.92 -12.93
CA GLN A 183 4.91 -11.61 -11.72
C GLN A 183 4.01 -12.80 -11.36
N SER A 184 2.70 -12.68 -11.58
CA SER A 184 1.74 -13.74 -11.30
C SER A 184 1.66 -14.81 -12.40
N SER A 185 2.38 -14.64 -13.52
CA SER A 185 2.23 -15.48 -14.72
C SER A 185 0.80 -15.46 -15.28
N GLY A 186 0.14 -14.29 -15.24
CA GLY A 186 -1.21 -14.04 -15.75
C GLY A 186 -2.34 -14.53 -14.85
N ARG A 187 -2.03 -14.97 -13.62
CA ARG A 187 -3.06 -15.44 -12.66
C ARG A 187 -3.72 -14.29 -11.89
N TYR A 188 -3.06 -13.15 -11.81
CA TYR A 188 -3.53 -11.99 -11.06
C TYR A 188 -3.28 -10.71 -11.86
N SER A 189 -4.24 -9.79 -11.79
CA SER A 189 -4.18 -8.48 -12.43
C SER A 189 -4.89 -7.45 -11.55
N VAL A 190 -4.76 -6.19 -11.91
CA VAL A 190 -5.46 -5.08 -11.28
C VAL A 190 -6.17 -4.24 -12.34
N ASP A 191 -7.27 -3.64 -11.96
CA ASP A 191 -8.03 -2.69 -12.76
C ASP A 191 -8.60 -1.60 -11.87
N GLY A 192 -9.14 -0.53 -12.43
CA GLY A 192 -9.68 0.54 -11.58
C GLY A 192 -9.76 1.90 -12.24
N GLU A 193 -9.95 2.88 -11.37
CA GLU A 193 -10.10 4.28 -11.73
C GLU A 193 -9.18 5.12 -10.84
N VAL A 194 -8.46 6.04 -11.46
CA VAL A 194 -7.83 7.17 -10.78
C VAL A 194 -8.79 8.34 -10.89
N SER A 195 -9.21 8.93 -9.76
CA SER A 195 -10.00 10.16 -9.79
C SER A 195 -9.13 11.38 -10.11
N ASP A 196 -9.76 12.48 -10.52
CA ASP A 196 -9.06 13.76 -10.68
C ASP A 196 -8.48 14.27 -9.33
N TRP A 197 -7.58 15.25 -9.40
CA TRP A 197 -6.96 15.91 -8.25
C TRP A 197 -8.00 16.64 -7.39
N VAL A 198 -8.00 16.32 -6.10
CA VAL A 198 -8.82 16.99 -5.09
C VAL A 198 -7.95 17.78 -4.14
N LYS A 199 -8.44 18.93 -3.68
CA LYS A 199 -7.71 19.79 -2.76
C LYS A 199 -8.13 19.56 -1.32
N VAL A 200 -7.22 19.08 -0.49
CA VAL A 200 -7.43 18.99 0.96
C VAL A 200 -7.22 20.36 1.63
N PRO A 201 -7.85 20.64 2.78
CA PRO A 201 -7.88 22.01 3.30
C PRO A 201 -6.55 22.50 3.88
N TYR A 202 -5.74 21.61 4.45
CA TYR A 202 -4.46 21.97 5.07
C TYR A 202 -3.27 21.76 4.13
N ASN A 203 -2.15 22.38 4.49
CA ASN A 203 -0.85 22.09 3.89
C ASN A 203 -0.33 20.68 4.23
N GLU A 204 0.69 20.22 3.51
CA GLU A 204 1.23 18.87 3.65
C GLU A 204 1.68 18.55 5.08
N ALA A 205 2.26 19.53 5.80
CA ALA A 205 2.71 19.36 7.18
C ALA A 205 1.62 18.87 8.14
N ARG A 206 0.33 19.16 7.89
CA ARG A 206 -0.77 18.63 8.71
C ARG A 206 -0.87 17.10 8.65
N TYR A 207 -0.39 16.51 7.56
CA TYR A 207 -0.56 15.10 7.23
C TYR A 207 0.76 14.32 7.27
N GLY A 208 1.89 14.93 6.89
CA GLY A 208 3.20 14.28 6.78
C GLY A 208 4.20 14.61 7.87
N SER A 209 4.00 15.68 8.66
CA SER A 209 5.06 16.19 9.54
C SER A 209 5.57 15.18 10.57
N ASN A 210 6.89 15.05 10.64
CA ASN A 210 7.62 14.29 11.67
C ASN A 210 7.37 14.73 13.12
N LYS A 211 6.68 15.86 13.32
CA LYS A 211 6.22 16.31 14.65
C LYS A 211 4.94 15.59 15.11
N CYS A 212 4.34 14.75 14.27
CA CYS A 212 3.14 14.00 14.60
C CYS A 212 3.42 12.94 15.67
N ASP A 213 2.74 13.04 16.82
CA ASP A 213 2.82 12.06 17.90
C ASP A 213 1.42 11.81 18.50
N PRO A 214 0.86 10.60 18.42
CA PRO A 214 1.41 9.46 17.66
C PRO A 214 1.49 9.76 16.16
N ASP A 215 2.42 9.10 15.47
CA ASP A 215 2.69 9.28 14.03
C ASP A 215 1.55 8.70 13.17
N ASN A 216 0.40 9.36 13.17
CA ASN A 216 -0.82 8.94 12.49
C ASN A 216 -1.48 10.06 11.66
N CYS A 217 -0.72 11.11 11.36
CA CYS A 217 -1.21 12.29 10.65
C CYS A 217 -1.69 11.94 9.23
N ALA A 218 -1.07 10.94 8.58
CA ALA A 218 -1.46 10.46 7.26
C ALA A 218 -2.89 9.91 7.21
N TRP A 219 -3.46 9.44 8.32
CA TRP A 219 -4.88 9.03 8.38
C TRP A 219 -5.83 10.18 8.04
N TYR A 220 -5.43 11.42 8.34
CA TYR A 220 -6.22 12.60 7.99
C TYR A 220 -6.09 12.97 6.52
N ALA A 221 -5.02 12.58 5.81
CA ALA A 221 -4.98 12.70 4.35
C ALA A 221 -6.02 11.78 3.71
N VAL A 222 -6.23 10.57 4.28
CA VAL A 222 -7.30 9.66 3.87
C VAL A 222 -8.68 10.27 4.12
N GLN A 223 -8.93 10.72 5.35
CA GLN A 223 -10.22 11.32 5.72
C GLN A 223 -10.54 12.57 4.89
N ASP A 224 -9.62 13.52 4.81
CA ASP A 224 -9.83 14.77 4.11
C ASP A 224 -9.85 14.56 2.59
N GLY A 225 -9.05 13.62 2.07
CA GLY A 225 -9.04 13.24 0.65
C GLY A 225 -10.38 12.68 0.19
N VAL A 226 -10.95 11.69 0.90
CA VAL A 226 -12.28 11.16 0.54
C VAL A 226 -13.39 12.19 0.75
N THR A 227 -13.24 13.08 1.73
CA THR A 227 -14.18 14.18 1.98
C THR A 227 -14.17 15.20 0.85
N ALA A 228 -12.99 15.62 0.41
CA ALA A 228 -12.80 16.53 -0.73
C ALA A 228 -13.34 15.89 -2.01
N TRP A 229 -13.03 14.62 -2.27
CA TRP A 229 -13.56 13.90 -3.42
C TRP A 229 -15.08 13.82 -3.44
N VAL A 230 -15.74 13.49 -2.31
CA VAL A 230 -17.21 13.49 -2.24
C VAL A 230 -17.77 14.90 -2.51
N ALA A 231 -17.14 15.94 -1.98
CA ALA A 231 -17.55 17.32 -2.22
C ALA A 231 -17.45 17.68 -3.71
N ASP A 232 -16.37 17.29 -4.39
CA ASP A 232 -16.17 17.52 -5.82
C ASP A 232 -17.16 16.71 -6.68
N GLN A 233 -17.41 15.44 -6.33
CA GLN A 233 -18.44 14.64 -7.01
C GLN A 233 -19.83 15.30 -6.87
N LYS A 234 -20.17 15.84 -5.69
CA LYS A 234 -21.43 16.58 -5.47
C LYS A 234 -21.47 17.89 -6.23
N ALA A 235 -20.36 18.63 -6.29
CA ALA A 235 -20.24 19.84 -7.09
C ALA A 235 -20.41 19.56 -8.59
N ALA A 236 -19.94 18.40 -9.06
CA ALA A 236 -20.18 17.88 -10.40
C ALA A 236 -21.62 17.34 -10.63
N GLY A 237 -22.50 17.46 -9.63
CA GLY A 237 -23.92 17.11 -9.74
C GLY A 237 -24.26 15.66 -9.42
N ARG A 238 -23.31 14.87 -8.89
CA ARG A 238 -23.59 13.48 -8.48
C ARG A 238 -24.31 13.45 -7.14
N THR A 239 -25.29 12.57 -7.05
CA THR A 239 -26.02 12.27 -5.81
C THR A 239 -25.26 11.26 -4.94
N ASP A 240 -25.54 11.23 -3.63
CA ASP A 240 -24.98 10.21 -2.72
C ASP A 240 -25.24 8.78 -3.20
N ALA A 241 -26.40 8.53 -3.83
CA ALA A 241 -26.73 7.23 -4.40
C ALA A 241 -25.82 6.84 -5.59
N GLN A 242 -25.47 7.81 -6.46
CA GLN A 242 -24.55 7.58 -7.58
C GLN A 242 -23.11 7.42 -7.13
N ILE A 243 -22.71 8.13 -6.08
CA ILE A 243 -21.39 7.97 -5.46
C ILE A 243 -21.30 6.58 -4.83
N LYS A 244 -22.29 6.22 -3.99
CA LYS A 244 -22.38 4.88 -3.39
C LYS A 244 -22.33 3.78 -4.45
N SER A 245 -23.12 3.91 -5.54
CA SER A 245 -23.15 2.91 -6.61
C SER A 245 -21.82 2.70 -7.32
N GLN A 246 -20.96 3.72 -7.38
CA GLN A 246 -19.59 3.57 -7.88
C GLN A 246 -18.73 2.86 -6.84
N LEU A 247 -18.73 3.33 -5.59
CA LEU A 247 -17.91 2.79 -4.51
C LEU A 247 -18.19 1.31 -4.21
N THR A 248 -19.44 0.87 -4.31
CA THR A 248 -19.80 -0.55 -4.13
C THR A 248 -19.12 -1.48 -5.14
N GLN A 249 -18.61 -0.97 -6.26
CA GLN A 249 -17.85 -1.78 -7.21
C GLN A 249 -16.43 -2.11 -6.73
N TYR A 250 -15.96 -1.43 -5.68
CA TYR A 250 -14.62 -1.57 -5.10
C TYR A 250 -14.67 -2.21 -3.71
N ASP A 251 -15.84 -2.64 -3.25
CA ASP A 251 -16.08 -3.44 -2.04
C ASP A 251 -16.60 -4.79 -2.52
N GLN A 252 -15.68 -5.72 -2.79
CA GLN A 252 -15.92 -7.03 -3.38
C GLN A 252 -15.09 -8.13 -2.71
N TRP A 253 -14.29 -7.79 -1.70
CA TRP A 253 -13.40 -8.71 -1.03
C TRP A 253 -13.40 -8.52 0.48
N ASP A 254 -14.00 -9.48 1.17
CA ASP A 254 -13.86 -9.65 2.60
C ASP A 254 -12.50 -10.27 2.91
N ARG A 255 -11.50 -9.40 3.14
CA ARG A 255 -10.12 -9.79 3.45
C ARG A 255 -10.00 -10.66 4.70
N TYR A 256 -10.98 -10.58 5.61
CA TYR A 256 -10.89 -11.17 6.95
C TYR A 256 -11.92 -12.27 7.23
N ASP A 257 -12.81 -12.58 6.29
CA ASP A 257 -13.92 -13.52 6.48
C ASP A 257 -14.71 -13.14 7.75
N PHE A 258 -15.17 -11.88 7.80
CA PHE A 258 -15.69 -11.23 8.99
C PHE A 258 -16.93 -11.95 9.55
N ASP A 259 -17.72 -12.57 8.68
CA ASP A 259 -18.92 -13.33 9.05
C ASP A 259 -18.65 -14.85 9.25
N GLY A 260 -17.46 -15.30 8.85
CA GLY A 260 -16.94 -16.65 9.10
C GLY A 260 -17.54 -17.73 8.20
N ASP A 261 -18.10 -17.36 7.06
CA ASP A 261 -18.75 -18.29 6.14
C ASP A 261 -17.71 -18.98 5.20
N GLY A 262 -16.56 -18.34 4.98
CA GLY A 262 -15.44 -18.75 4.15
C GLY A 262 -15.48 -18.25 2.69
N ASP A 263 -16.45 -17.42 2.32
CA ASP A 263 -16.53 -16.71 1.05
C ASP A 263 -15.80 -15.37 1.22
N PHE A 264 -14.65 -15.26 0.56
CA PHE A 264 -13.87 -14.02 0.59
C PHE A 264 -14.33 -13.06 -0.51
N ASN A 265 -15.13 -13.50 -1.49
CA ASN A 265 -15.50 -12.68 -2.66
C ASN A 265 -16.87 -12.03 -2.50
N GLU A 266 -17.10 -11.45 -1.32
CA GLU A 266 -18.28 -10.71 -0.94
C GLU A 266 -17.91 -9.38 -0.26
N PRO A 267 -18.82 -8.40 -0.20
CA PRO A 267 -18.53 -7.09 0.39
C PRO A 267 -18.44 -7.15 1.92
N ASP A 268 -17.49 -6.42 2.49
CA ASP A 268 -17.30 -6.28 3.94
C ASP A 268 -17.56 -4.85 4.46
N GLY A 269 -17.93 -3.94 3.53
CA GLY A 269 -18.21 -2.54 3.79
C GLY A 269 -17.00 -1.61 3.65
N TYR A 270 -15.83 -2.15 3.34
CA TYR A 270 -14.61 -1.40 3.07
C TYR A 270 -14.22 -1.44 1.59
N ILE A 271 -13.56 -0.39 1.10
CA ILE A 271 -12.90 -0.43 -0.20
C ILE A 271 -11.75 -1.45 -0.15
N ASP A 272 -11.76 -2.45 -1.04
CA ASP A 272 -10.80 -3.55 -1.10
C ASP A 272 -9.34 -3.06 -1.18
N HIS A 273 -9.11 -2.09 -2.08
CA HIS A 273 -7.82 -1.47 -2.34
C HIS A 273 -8.00 0.03 -2.59
N PHE A 274 -7.73 0.84 -1.57
CA PHE A 274 -7.78 2.29 -1.64
C PHE A 274 -6.37 2.88 -1.70
N GLN A 275 -6.15 3.85 -2.57
CA GLN A 275 -4.83 4.47 -2.76
C GLN A 275 -4.93 5.98 -2.85
N ILE A 276 -3.91 6.65 -2.32
CA ILE A 276 -3.70 8.08 -2.46
C ILE A 276 -2.40 8.33 -3.19
N VAL A 277 -2.45 9.21 -4.18
CA VAL A 277 -1.25 9.88 -4.67
C VAL A 277 -1.27 11.31 -4.15
N HIS A 278 -0.25 11.71 -3.40
CA HIS A 278 -0.16 13.08 -2.89
C HIS A 278 0.74 13.94 -3.78
N ALA A 279 0.42 15.23 -3.89
CA ALA A 279 1.27 16.21 -4.57
C ALA A 279 2.65 16.30 -3.89
N GLY A 280 3.69 16.60 -4.66
CA GLY A 280 5.04 16.76 -4.13
C GLY A 280 5.88 15.48 -4.07
N GLU A 281 7.07 15.61 -3.49
CA GLU A 281 8.07 14.54 -3.42
C GLU A 281 7.91 13.72 -2.14
N ASP A 282 8.31 12.46 -2.18
CA ASP A 282 8.30 11.57 -1.02
C ASP A 282 9.35 11.97 0.02
N GLU A 283 9.00 11.91 1.30
CA GLU A 283 9.92 12.18 2.40
C GLU A 283 11.15 11.27 2.33
N SER A 284 10.98 10.00 1.93
CA SER A 284 12.10 9.04 1.83
C SER A 284 13.13 9.41 0.75
N ALA A 285 12.73 10.23 -0.23
CA ALA A 285 13.58 10.81 -1.26
C ALA A 285 14.11 12.21 -0.89
N GLY A 286 13.75 12.73 0.29
CA GLY A 286 14.17 14.04 0.79
C GLY A 286 13.04 15.08 0.88
N GLY A 287 11.83 14.75 0.43
CA GLY A 287 10.62 15.59 0.58
C GLY A 287 10.60 16.87 -0.24
N GLY A 288 11.53 17.05 -1.18
CA GLY A 288 11.57 18.22 -2.06
C GLY A 288 11.55 19.56 -1.30
N ALA A 289 10.60 20.42 -1.64
CA ALA A 289 10.43 21.72 -0.97
C ALA A 289 9.85 21.60 0.46
N GLN A 290 9.13 20.51 0.76
CA GLN A 290 8.48 20.29 2.05
C GLN A 290 9.37 19.55 3.06
N GLY A 291 10.43 18.88 2.60
CA GLY A 291 11.40 18.23 3.47
C GLY A 291 10.76 17.23 4.43
N GLU A 292 11.03 17.37 5.73
CA GLU A 292 10.46 16.53 6.80
C GLU A 292 8.95 16.73 7.06
N ASP A 293 8.33 17.70 6.39
CA ASP A 293 6.88 17.88 6.41
C ASP A 293 6.17 17.09 5.28
N ALA A 294 6.92 16.56 4.32
CA ALA A 294 6.40 15.71 3.25
C ALA A 294 5.89 14.37 3.78
N ILE A 295 4.91 13.77 3.11
CA ILE A 295 4.45 12.43 3.47
C ILE A 295 5.50 11.39 3.03
N TRP A 296 5.87 10.48 3.93
CA TRP A 296 6.61 9.26 3.58
C TRP A 296 5.63 8.22 3.02
N ALA A 297 5.89 7.68 1.83
CA ALA A 297 5.09 6.62 1.20
C ALA A 297 5.00 5.34 2.05
N HIS A 298 3.78 4.84 2.25
CA HIS A 298 3.53 3.64 3.04
C HIS A 298 2.17 3.01 2.75
N ARG A 299 2.02 1.78 3.24
CA ARG A 299 0.77 1.05 3.47
C ARG A 299 0.40 1.09 4.95
N TRP A 300 -0.86 1.40 5.25
CA TRP A 300 -1.39 1.31 6.61
C TRP A 300 -2.91 1.09 6.65
N TYR A 301 -3.51 1.27 7.82
CA TYR A 301 -4.93 1.18 8.10
C TYR A 301 -5.38 2.45 8.84
N ALA A 302 -6.21 3.26 8.20
CA ALA A 302 -6.70 4.53 8.74
C ALA A 302 -7.56 4.27 9.99
N PHE A 303 -7.27 4.98 11.09
CA PHE A 303 -8.03 4.90 12.35
C PHE A 303 -8.21 3.48 12.90
N GLY A 304 -7.27 2.56 12.65
CA GLY A 304 -7.37 1.16 13.09
C GLY A 304 -7.35 0.97 14.61
N THR A 305 -6.94 2.00 15.36
CA THR A 305 -7.05 2.04 16.83
C THR A 305 -8.49 2.08 17.33
N ASP A 306 -9.45 2.39 16.45
CA ASP A 306 -10.86 2.51 16.79
C ASP A 306 -11.65 1.21 16.51
N ALA A 307 -10.95 0.12 16.20
CA ALA A 307 -11.56 -1.19 16.00
C ALA A 307 -12.46 -1.59 17.18
N GLY A 308 -13.66 -2.06 16.86
CA GLY A 308 -14.75 -2.34 17.80
C GLY A 308 -15.67 -1.14 18.07
N ALA A 309 -15.26 0.09 17.72
CA ALA A 309 -16.05 1.31 17.94
C ALA A 309 -16.61 1.90 16.64
N THR A 310 -15.77 2.06 15.61
CA THR A 310 -16.12 2.69 14.31
C THR A 310 -15.93 1.72 13.14
N GLY A 311 -16.53 2.04 11.99
CA GLY A 311 -16.57 1.20 10.79
C GLY A 311 -17.99 0.89 10.32
N PRO A 312 -18.14 0.04 9.28
CA PRO A 312 -19.41 -0.56 8.86
C PRO A 312 -20.18 -1.19 10.03
N ALA A 313 -21.52 -1.25 9.89
CA ALA A 313 -22.42 -1.58 11.00
C ALA A 313 -22.06 -2.89 11.73
N ASP A 314 -21.77 -3.94 10.97
CA ASP A 314 -21.50 -5.29 11.46
C ASP A 314 -20.02 -5.69 11.39
N ASN A 315 -19.15 -4.81 10.86
CA ASN A 315 -17.71 -5.05 10.67
C ASN A 315 -16.88 -3.84 11.13
N LYS A 316 -16.83 -3.60 12.45
CA LYS A 316 -16.20 -2.40 13.03
C LYS A 316 -14.70 -2.55 13.20
N LEU A 317 -13.92 -2.25 12.17
CA LEU A 317 -12.46 -2.33 12.20
C LEU A 317 -11.76 -0.96 12.29
N GLY A 318 -12.51 0.13 12.45
CA GLY A 318 -11.98 1.49 12.32
C GLY A 318 -12.23 2.05 10.92
N GLY A 319 -11.36 2.96 10.48
CA GLY A 319 -11.46 3.59 9.16
C GLY A 319 -12.16 4.94 9.17
N THR A 320 -12.38 5.46 7.96
CA THR A 320 -13.18 6.67 7.72
C THR A 320 -14.25 6.39 6.67
N GLN A 321 -15.46 6.90 6.89
CA GLN A 321 -16.57 6.72 5.95
C GLN A 321 -16.42 7.68 4.76
N ILE A 322 -16.74 7.21 3.55
CA ILE A 322 -16.75 8.05 2.35
C ILE A 322 -18.11 8.75 2.26
N GLY A 323 -18.18 9.98 2.77
CA GLY A 323 -19.45 10.73 2.89
C GLY A 323 -20.52 9.93 3.64
N ASP A 324 -21.77 10.03 3.19
CA ASP A 324 -22.90 9.30 3.79
C ASP A 324 -23.24 7.99 3.04
N THR A 325 -22.27 7.41 2.33
CA THR A 325 -22.52 6.27 1.42
C THR A 325 -22.72 4.94 2.15
N GLY A 326 -22.13 4.83 3.34
CA GLY A 326 -22.05 3.56 4.09
C GLY A 326 -20.83 2.72 3.76
N ILE A 327 -20.00 3.14 2.81
CA ILE A 327 -18.73 2.50 2.45
C ILE A 327 -17.57 3.21 3.17
N TRP A 328 -16.58 2.45 3.61
CA TRP A 328 -15.47 2.92 4.43
C TRP A 328 -14.12 2.69 3.76
N VAL A 329 -13.12 3.47 4.16
CA VAL A 329 -11.71 3.19 3.88
C VAL A 329 -11.05 2.79 5.18
N GLY A 330 -10.47 1.58 5.18
CA GLY A 330 -9.67 1.05 6.28
C GLY A 330 -8.20 0.99 5.84
N ASP A 331 -7.83 -0.12 5.20
CA ASP A 331 -6.52 -0.23 4.57
C ASP A 331 -6.36 0.79 3.43
N TYR A 332 -5.18 1.41 3.37
CA TYR A 332 -4.81 2.32 2.30
C TYR A 332 -3.32 2.23 2.00
N THR A 333 -2.95 2.71 0.82
CA THR A 333 -1.56 3.06 0.50
C THR A 333 -1.48 4.53 0.11
N ILE A 334 -0.35 5.18 0.36
CA ILE A 334 -0.09 6.56 -0.04
C ILE A 334 1.28 6.67 -0.72
N GLN A 335 1.34 7.34 -1.86
CA GLN A 335 2.55 7.49 -2.70
C GLN A 335 2.72 8.94 -3.18
N PRO A 336 3.96 9.38 -3.50
CA PRO A 336 4.22 10.70 -4.05
C PRO A 336 3.79 10.85 -5.52
N GLU A 337 3.59 12.10 -5.93
CA GLU A 337 3.32 12.52 -7.31
C GLU A 337 4.39 12.02 -8.29
N ASN A 338 5.67 12.13 -7.91
CA ASN A 338 6.78 11.69 -8.76
C ASN A 338 7.24 10.25 -8.51
N GLY A 339 6.42 9.40 -7.88
CA GLY A 339 6.76 8.01 -7.65
C GLY A 339 6.97 7.24 -8.97
N GLY A 340 8.05 6.47 -9.06
CA GLY A 340 8.22 5.53 -10.17
C GLY A 340 7.35 4.28 -9.98
N LEU A 341 7.09 3.53 -11.06
CA LEU A 341 6.34 2.26 -11.02
C LEU A 341 6.74 1.31 -9.87
N GLY A 342 8.03 1.27 -9.53
CA GLY A 342 8.52 0.45 -8.42
C GLY A 342 7.89 0.78 -7.07
N VAL A 343 7.65 2.06 -6.78
CA VAL A 343 7.00 2.50 -5.52
C VAL A 343 5.54 2.04 -5.51
N TYR A 344 4.81 2.34 -6.57
CA TYR A 344 3.40 1.98 -6.72
C TYR A 344 3.15 0.46 -6.67
N ALA A 345 4.03 -0.34 -7.28
CA ALA A 345 3.93 -1.79 -7.25
C ALA A 345 4.41 -2.40 -5.92
N HIS A 346 5.27 -1.71 -5.17
CA HIS A 346 5.76 -2.15 -3.85
C HIS A 346 4.75 -1.88 -2.74
N GLU A 347 4.08 -0.72 -2.77
CA GLU A 347 3.07 -0.37 -1.77
C GLU A 347 1.78 -1.17 -1.92
N TYR A 348 1.45 -1.59 -3.16
CA TYR A 348 0.31 -2.48 -3.44
C TYR A 348 0.56 -3.91 -2.98
#